data_AF-A0A0M2XU65-F1
#
_entry.id   AF-A0A0M2XU65-F1
#
_cell.length_a   1.000
_cell.length_b   1.000
_cell.length_c   1.000
_cell.angle_alpha   90.00
_cell.angle_beta   90.00
_cell.angle_gamma   90.00
#
_symmetry.space_group_name_H-M   'P 1'
#
loop_
_entity.id
_entity.type
_entity.pdbx_description
1 polymer ?
#
loop_
_entity_poly.entity_id
_entity_poly.type
_entity_poly.pdbx_seq_one_letter_code
_entity_poly.pdbx_strand_id
1 'polypeptide(L)'
;MKNTLVIIFTLLSTILFAQNEAYGQLRKLLLDLDLSLDPRAMTMNSQLKFKYGVNRGINFQDEKGNIVANNTYTYEADFIKNPLIKSEIKKGEISVIQKEEVQFGAFSVNERIWFKNVDDLINEYRKICSSFEKYGYQVKNTIVEDDNFNIKNERTEIMIPDSSKKAQLMIGFLLPPKDDENKEYLLSIIYSVLQ
;
A
#
# COMPACT_ATOMS: atom_id res chain seq x y z
N MET A 1 -5.51 -21.04 -37.96
CA MET A 1 -4.49 -21.30 -36.91
C MET A 1 -3.46 -20.19 -36.77
N LYS A 2 -2.80 -19.70 -37.84
CA LYS A 2 -1.83 -18.58 -37.76
C LYS A 2 -2.41 -17.30 -37.13
N ASN A 3 -3.59 -16.86 -37.56
CA ASN A 3 -4.20 -15.62 -37.03
C ASN A 3 -4.62 -15.74 -35.56
N THR A 4 -5.10 -16.91 -35.14
CA THR A 4 -5.46 -17.18 -33.73
C THR A 4 -4.23 -17.13 -32.83
N LEU A 5 -3.10 -17.67 -33.30
CA LEU A 5 -1.84 -17.70 -32.55
C LEU A 5 -1.22 -16.30 -32.42
N VAL A 6 -1.33 -15.47 -33.46
CA VAL A 6 -0.93 -14.05 -33.42
C VAL A 6 -1.78 -13.26 -32.43
N ILE A 7 -3.10 -13.43 -32.43
CA ILE A 7 -4.01 -12.75 -31.49
C ILE A 7 -3.70 -13.15 -30.03
N ILE A 8 -3.51 -14.44 -29.78
CA ILE A 8 -3.14 -14.96 -28.45
C ILE A 8 -1.80 -14.35 -28.01
N PHE A 9 -0.80 -14.33 -28.89
CA PHE A 9 0.51 -13.76 -28.59
C PHE A 9 0.47 -12.26 -28.32
N THR A 10 -0.32 -11.49 -29.08
CA THR A 10 -0.53 -10.06 -28.81
C THR A 10 -1.27 -9.78 -27.52
N LEU A 11 -2.20 -10.66 -27.12
CA LEU A 11 -2.89 -10.52 -25.83
C LEU A 11 -1.96 -10.84 -24.64
N LEU A 12 -1.13 -11.87 -24.78
CA LEU A 12 -0.16 -12.26 -23.75
C LEU A 12 0.89 -11.18 -23.54
N SER A 13 1.40 -10.57 -24.61
CA SER A 13 2.39 -9.49 -24.49
C SER A 13 1.81 -8.26 -23.81
N THR A 14 0.58 -7.83 -24.14
CA THR A 14 -0.06 -6.67 -23.48
C THR A 14 -0.32 -6.91 -21.99
N ILE A 15 -0.73 -8.12 -21.60
CA ILE A 15 -0.92 -8.50 -20.19
C ILE A 15 0.42 -8.43 -19.43
N LEU A 16 1.50 -8.97 -20.01
CA LEU A 16 2.82 -8.94 -19.38
C LEU A 16 3.38 -7.51 -19.25
N PHE A 17 3.17 -6.66 -20.27
CA PHE A 17 3.56 -5.26 -20.22
C PHE A 17 2.81 -4.50 -19.11
N ALA A 18 1.50 -4.69 -18.99
CA ALA A 18 0.70 -4.04 -17.95
C ALA A 18 1.11 -4.46 -16.52
N GLN A 19 1.43 -5.75 -16.32
CA GLN A 19 1.92 -6.25 -15.02
C GLN A 19 3.29 -5.66 -14.66
N ASN A 20 4.22 -5.62 -15.62
CA ASN A 20 5.55 -5.02 -15.39
C ASN A 20 5.46 -3.52 -15.11
N GLU A 21 4.57 -2.80 -15.80
CA GLU A 21 4.33 -1.38 -15.54
C GLU A 21 3.74 -1.16 -14.14
N ALA A 22 2.73 -1.94 -13.76
CA ALA A 22 2.12 -1.89 -12.43
C ALA A 22 3.15 -2.14 -11.33
N TYR A 23 3.99 -3.17 -11.49
CA TYR A 23 5.08 -3.47 -10.56
C TYR A 23 6.07 -2.31 -10.46
N GLY A 24 6.47 -1.74 -11.59
CA GLY A 24 7.38 -0.59 -11.62
C GLY A 24 6.82 0.65 -10.91
N GLN A 25 5.52 0.93 -11.06
CA GLN A 25 4.88 2.04 -10.34
C GLN A 25 4.70 1.73 -8.86
N LEU A 26 4.31 0.50 -8.49
CA LEU A 26 4.21 0.07 -7.10
C LEU A 26 5.55 0.22 -6.38
N ARG A 27 6.66 -0.19 -7.00
CA ARG A 27 7.98 0.00 -6.41
C ARG A 27 8.31 1.47 -6.19
N LYS A 28 8.02 2.35 -7.17
CA LYS A 28 8.23 3.80 -7.01
C LYS A 28 7.38 4.39 -5.90
N LEU A 29 6.13 3.95 -5.79
CA LEU A 29 5.25 4.35 -4.70
C LEU A 29 5.84 3.91 -3.37
N LEU A 30 6.31 2.66 -3.30
CA LEU A 30 6.85 2.00 -2.10
C LEU A 30 8.36 2.19 -1.92
N LEU A 31 8.87 3.38 -2.27
CA LEU A 31 10.25 3.81 -2.01
C LEU A 31 11.32 2.82 -2.51
N ASP A 32 11.10 2.28 -3.70
CA ASP A 32 11.93 1.31 -4.41
C ASP A 32 12.14 -0.03 -3.69
N LEU A 33 11.29 -0.38 -2.72
CA LEU A 33 11.30 -1.71 -2.10
C LEU A 33 11.09 -2.80 -3.15
N ASP A 34 11.83 -3.91 -3.03
CA ASP A 34 11.68 -5.08 -3.90
C ASP A 34 10.65 -6.04 -3.31
N LEU A 35 9.41 -5.95 -3.79
CA LEU A 35 8.27 -6.70 -3.29
C LEU A 35 8.34 -8.21 -3.61
N SER A 36 9.31 -8.63 -4.43
CA SER A 36 9.56 -10.05 -4.71
C SER A 36 10.36 -10.76 -3.62
N LEU A 37 11.02 -10.00 -2.74
CA LEU A 37 11.82 -10.52 -1.64
C LEU A 37 11.00 -10.72 -0.37
N ASP A 38 11.49 -11.57 0.54
CA ASP A 38 10.92 -11.64 1.88
C ASP A 38 11.15 -10.31 2.65
N PRO A 39 10.31 -9.96 3.63
CA PRO A 39 10.40 -8.70 4.38
C PRO A 39 11.79 -8.36 4.94
N ARG A 40 12.55 -9.36 5.39
CA ARG A 40 13.90 -9.13 5.92
C ARG A 40 14.88 -8.77 4.81
N ALA A 41 14.90 -9.55 3.73
CA ALA A 41 15.76 -9.25 2.57
C ALA A 41 15.35 -7.92 1.89
N MET A 42 14.06 -7.67 1.76
CA MET A 42 13.48 -6.43 1.21
C MET A 42 14.00 -5.19 1.96
N THR A 43 14.01 -5.23 3.28
CA THR A 43 14.42 -4.10 4.12
C THR A 43 15.94 -3.94 4.17
N MET A 44 16.70 -5.04 4.14
CA MET A 44 18.17 -5.01 4.06
C MET A 44 18.70 -4.47 2.72
N ASN A 45 17.97 -4.72 1.62
CA ASN A 45 18.36 -4.27 0.28
C ASN A 45 17.85 -2.85 -0.04
N SER A 46 17.06 -2.24 0.84
CA SER A 46 16.56 -0.89 0.68
C SER A 46 17.66 0.16 0.91
N GLN A 47 17.49 1.33 0.28
CA GLN A 47 18.29 2.52 0.59
C GLN A 47 17.87 3.19 1.91
N LEU A 48 16.70 2.85 2.44
CA LEU A 48 16.20 3.34 3.71
C LEU A 48 16.83 2.59 4.89
N LYS A 49 17.00 3.29 6.02
CA LYS A 49 17.54 2.70 7.25
C LYS A 49 16.41 2.16 8.12
N PHE A 50 16.04 0.90 7.90
CA PHE A 50 15.02 0.22 8.69
C PHE A 50 15.50 -0.14 10.09
N LYS A 51 14.63 0.08 11.08
CA LYS A 51 14.75 -0.42 12.45
C LYS A 51 13.83 -1.63 12.62
N TYR A 52 14.35 -2.68 13.23
CA TYR A 52 13.61 -3.91 13.48
C TYR A 52 12.95 -3.89 14.87
N GLY A 53 11.70 -4.33 14.94
CA GLY A 53 10.93 -4.51 16.16
C GLY A 53 10.13 -5.81 16.14
N VAL A 54 9.84 -6.33 17.34
CA VAL A 54 8.97 -7.50 17.53
C VAL A 54 7.86 -7.14 18.50
N ASN A 55 6.61 -7.19 18.02
CA ASN A 55 5.43 -7.09 18.88
C ASN A 55 5.01 -8.50 19.30
N ARG A 56 5.32 -8.84 20.56
CA ARG A 56 5.02 -10.14 21.16
C ARG A 56 3.69 -10.10 21.90
N GLY A 57 2.83 -11.11 21.71
CA GLY A 57 1.62 -11.30 22.52
C GLY A 57 0.31 -10.77 21.94
N ILE A 58 0.28 -10.39 20.65
CA ILE A 58 -0.99 -10.20 19.94
C ILE A 58 -1.33 -11.53 19.27
N ASN A 59 -2.19 -12.32 19.94
CA ASN A 59 -2.69 -13.56 19.39
C ASN A 59 -3.67 -13.24 18.26
N PHE A 60 -3.28 -13.51 17.02
CA PHE A 60 -4.19 -13.43 15.89
C PHE A 60 -4.96 -14.72 15.76
N GLN A 61 -6.27 -14.62 15.62
CA GLN A 61 -7.15 -15.76 15.46
C GLN A 61 -7.59 -15.91 13.99
N ASP A 62 -7.75 -17.15 13.51
CA ASP A 62 -8.46 -17.40 12.25
C ASP A 62 -9.97 -17.13 12.40
N GLU A 63 -10.72 -17.29 11.30
CA GLU A 63 -12.19 -17.15 11.30
C GLU A 63 -12.91 -18.11 12.27
N LYS A 64 -12.20 -19.13 12.78
CA LYS A 64 -12.70 -20.14 13.72
C LYS A 64 -12.21 -19.90 15.16
N GLY A 65 -11.48 -18.81 15.42
CA GLY A 65 -10.98 -18.46 16.75
C GLY A 65 -9.65 -19.13 17.14
N ASN A 66 -9.00 -19.89 16.26
CA ASN A 66 -7.74 -20.55 16.56
C ASN A 66 -6.58 -19.57 16.50
N ILE A 67 -5.70 -19.57 17.50
CA ILE A 67 -4.49 -18.75 17.47
C ILE A 67 -3.59 -19.24 16.33
N VAL A 68 -3.39 -18.38 15.34
CA VAL A 68 -2.58 -18.66 14.16
C VAL A 68 -1.24 -17.93 14.17
N ALA A 69 -1.10 -16.82 14.91
CA ALA A 69 0.19 -16.15 15.07
C ALA A 69 0.29 -15.49 16.44
N ASN A 70 1.48 -15.54 17.03
CA ASN A 70 1.74 -15.00 18.37
C ASN A 70 2.62 -13.74 18.35
N ASN A 71 3.34 -13.51 17.25
CA ASN A 71 4.26 -12.40 17.12
C ASN A 71 4.08 -11.71 15.75
N THR A 72 4.36 -10.41 15.74
CA THR A 72 4.43 -9.62 14.52
C THR A 72 5.81 -8.98 14.43
N TYR A 73 6.48 -9.21 13.32
CA TYR A 73 7.74 -8.59 12.94
C TYR A 73 7.46 -7.30 12.20
N THR A 74 8.06 -6.21 12.67
CA THR A 74 7.89 -4.89 12.07
C THR A 74 9.26 -4.33 11.74
N TYR A 75 9.41 -3.80 10.54
CA TYR A 75 10.57 -3.05 10.09
C TYR A 75 10.12 -1.64 9.74
N GLU A 76 10.65 -0.61 10.39
CA GLU A 76 10.18 0.79 10.20
C GLU A 76 11.33 1.70 9.77
N ALA A 77 11.06 2.61 8.83
CA ALA A 77 12.00 3.65 8.43
C ALA A 77 11.29 4.99 8.20
N ASP A 78 11.96 6.07 8.54
CA ASP A 78 11.51 7.42 8.22
C ASP A 78 11.99 7.83 6.81
N PHE A 79 11.19 8.65 6.13
CA PHE A 79 11.55 9.29 4.86
C PHE A 79 11.01 10.72 4.78
N ILE A 80 11.60 11.52 3.90
CA ILE A 80 11.22 12.93 3.67
C ILE A 80 10.80 13.21 2.22
N LYS A 81 10.90 12.20 1.33
CA LYS A 81 10.52 12.29 -0.08
C LYS A 81 9.97 10.95 -0.56
N ASN A 82 8.95 10.99 -1.40
CA ASN A 82 8.42 9.85 -2.13
C ASN A 82 8.45 10.19 -3.64
N PRO A 83 8.98 9.33 -4.53
CA PRO A 83 9.13 9.62 -5.96
C PRO A 83 7.82 10.00 -6.68
N LEU A 84 6.66 9.57 -6.17
CA LEU A 84 5.36 9.83 -6.80
C LEU A 84 4.61 11.01 -6.16
N ILE A 85 5.10 11.57 -5.06
CA ILE A 85 4.49 12.70 -4.35
C ILE A 85 5.25 13.98 -4.68
N LYS A 86 4.52 15.01 -5.14
CA LYS A 86 5.08 16.31 -5.53
C LYS A 86 4.98 17.32 -4.40
N SER A 87 3.89 17.30 -3.63
CA SER A 87 3.70 18.18 -2.47
C SER A 87 4.76 17.93 -1.39
N GLU A 88 5.05 18.96 -0.60
CA GLU A 88 6.05 18.89 0.47
C GLU A 88 5.59 17.96 1.60
N ILE A 89 6.40 16.94 1.90
CA ILE A 89 6.14 15.99 2.99
C ILE A 89 6.71 16.57 4.29
N LYS A 90 5.87 16.70 5.32
CA LYS A 90 6.28 17.11 6.68
C LYS A 90 7.03 15.98 7.38
N LYS A 91 6.50 14.76 7.30
CA LYS A 91 7.07 13.51 7.81
C LYS A 91 6.57 12.37 6.92
N GLY A 92 7.41 11.38 6.66
CA GLY A 92 7.04 10.11 6.06
C GLY A 92 7.56 8.96 6.91
N GLU A 93 6.76 7.92 7.06
CA GLU A 93 7.12 6.67 7.76
C GLU A 93 6.67 5.50 6.88
N ILE A 94 7.56 4.56 6.63
CA ILE A 94 7.24 3.30 5.94
C ILE A 94 7.51 2.14 6.89
N SER A 95 6.62 1.17 6.90
CA SER A 95 6.75 -0.05 7.69
C SER A 95 6.51 -1.29 6.85
N VAL A 96 7.28 -2.34 7.08
CA VAL A 96 7.04 -3.68 6.54
C VAL A 96 6.63 -4.58 7.70
N ILE A 97 5.45 -5.17 7.60
CA ILE A 97 4.85 -5.99 8.66
C ILE A 97 4.71 -7.43 8.18
N GLN A 98 5.21 -8.36 8.99
CA GLN A 98 5.11 -9.80 8.77
C GLN A 98 4.62 -10.50 10.04
N LYS A 99 3.64 -11.39 9.92
CA LYS A 99 3.20 -12.23 11.05
C LYS A 99 4.11 -13.45 11.18
N GLU A 100 4.49 -13.81 12.41
CA GLU A 100 5.27 -15.02 12.68
C GLU A 100 4.39 -16.27 12.51
N GLU A 101 4.92 -17.23 11.74
CA GLU A 101 4.41 -18.60 11.54
C GLU A 101 2.92 -18.73 11.14
N VAL A 102 2.59 -18.41 9.88
CA VAL A 102 1.55 -19.18 9.16
C VAL A 102 1.92 -19.45 7.71
N GLN A 103 2.51 -18.51 6.97
CA GLN A 103 2.79 -18.72 5.53
C GLN A 103 3.92 -17.81 5.04
N PHE A 104 4.98 -18.41 4.50
CA PHE A 104 6.01 -17.66 3.76
C PHE A 104 5.34 -16.85 2.64
N GLY A 105 5.50 -15.52 2.68
CA GLY A 105 5.15 -14.63 1.59
C GLY A 105 3.88 -13.80 1.73
N ALA A 106 3.17 -13.82 2.88
CA ALA A 106 2.17 -12.82 3.23
C ALA A 106 2.82 -11.71 4.07
N PHE A 107 2.69 -10.46 3.62
CA PHE A 107 3.21 -9.28 4.30
C PHE A 107 2.39 -8.05 3.92
N SER A 108 2.54 -6.98 4.68
CA SER A 108 2.07 -5.66 4.28
C SER A 108 3.20 -4.63 4.32
N VAL A 109 3.15 -3.69 3.38
CA VAL A 109 3.97 -2.47 3.39
C VAL A 109 3.01 -1.32 3.63
N ASN A 110 3.25 -0.55 4.70
CA ASN A 110 2.38 0.55 5.10
C ASN A 110 3.19 1.84 5.10
N GLU A 111 2.78 2.82 4.30
CA GLU A 111 3.27 4.19 4.37
C GLU A 111 2.28 5.11 5.06
N ARG A 112 2.83 6.03 5.84
CA ARG A 112 2.13 7.15 6.48
C ARG A 112 2.84 8.42 6.09
N ILE A 113 2.09 9.36 5.53
CA ILE A 113 2.65 10.58 4.93
C ILE A 113 1.87 11.77 5.46
N TRP A 114 2.56 12.62 6.20
CA TRP A 114 1.98 13.80 6.81
C TRP A 114 2.24 15.02 5.94
N PHE A 115 1.19 15.78 5.64
CA PHE A 115 1.24 17.04 4.90
C PHE A 115 1.05 18.24 5.81
N LYS A 116 1.45 19.42 5.33
CA LYS A 116 1.25 20.70 6.04
C LYS A 116 -0.17 21.24 5.91
N ASN A 117 -0.87 20.91 4.83
CA ASN A 117 -2.21 21.41 4.55
C ASN A 117 -3.09 20.32 3.89
N VAL A 118 -4.39 20.57 3.93
CA VAL A 118 -5.43 19.65 3.42
C VAL A 118 -5.44 19.55 1.90
N ASP A 119 -5.13 20.64 1.19
CA ASP A 119 -5.17 20.67 -0.27
C ASP A 119 -4.10 19.76 -0.87
N ASP A 120 -2.89 19.80 -0.34
CA ASP A 120 -1.78 18.90 -0.70
C ASP A 120 -2.16 17.44 -0.45
N LEU A 121 -2.73 17.14 0.72
CA LEU A 121 -3.20 15.79 1.06
C LEU A 121 -4.22 15.28 0.04
N ILE A 122 -5.29 16.04 -0.21
CA ILE A 122 -6.37 15.62 -1.11
C ILE A 122 -5.88 15.52 -2.56
N ASN A 123 -5.06 16.47 -3.00
CA ASN A 123 -4.51 16.46 -4.36
C ASN A 123 -3.62 15.24 -4.60
N GLU A 124 -2.72 14.92 -3.67
CA GLU A 124 -1.84 13.75 -3.80
C GLU A 124 -2.62 12.44 -3.67
N TYR A 125 -3.59 12.36 -2.75
CA TYR A 125 -4.51 11.22 -2.66
C TYR A 125 -5.18 10.93 -4.01
N ARG A 126 -5.86 11.93 -4.60
CA ARG A 126 -6.58 11.76 -5.87
C ARG A 126 -5.64 11.37 -7.00
N LYS A 127 -4.49 12.03 -7.09
CA LYS A 127 -3.47 11.76 -8.11
C LYS A 127 -2.94 10.33 -8.02
N ILE A 128 -2.64 9.86 -6.81
CA ILE A 128 -2.18 8.48 -6.60
C ILE A 128 -3.29 7.50 -6.96
N CYS A 129 -4.52 7.67 -6.44
CA CYS A 129 -5.65 6.80 -6.77
C CYS A 129 -5.83 6.68 -8.29
N SER A 130 -5.99 7.80 -9.00
CA SER A 130 -6.18 7.80 -10.46
C SER A 130 -5.02 7.14 -11.21
N SER A 131 -3.78 7.25 -10.71
CA SER A 131 -2.62 6.62 -11.36
C SER A 131 -2.59 5.09 -11.21
N PHE A 132 -3.18 4.55 -10.15
CA PHE A 132 -3.17 3.13 -9.83
C PHE A 132 -4.45 2.38 -10.21
N GLU A 133 -5.60 3.06 -10.33
CA GLU A 133 -6.88 2.43 -10.68
C GLU A 133 -6.81 1.61 -11.96
N LYS A 134 -6.07 2.08 -12.96
CA LYS A 134 -5.88 1.38 -14.25
C LYS A 134 -5.15 0.03 -14.13
N TYR A 135 -4.46 -0.23 -13.04
CA TYR A 135 -3.76 -1.50 -12.79
C TYR A 135 -4.62 -2.50 -12.01
N GLY A 136 -5.77 -2.06 -11.48
CA GLY A 136 -6.67 -2.92 -10.72
C GLY A 136 -7.64 -3.70 -11.60
N TYR A 137 -7.94 -4.95 -11.22
CA TYR A 137 -9.07 -5.69 -11.78
C TYR A 137 -10.39 -5.41 -11.01
N GLN A 138 -10.27 -4.81 -9.82
CA GLN A 138 -11.39 -4.36 -9.00
C GLN A 138 -10.97 -3.12 -8.22
N VAL A 139 -11.84 -2.11 -8.20
CA VAL A 139 -11.67 -0.86 -7.44
C VAL A 139 -12.90 -0.64 -6.57
N LYS A 140 -12.69 -0.32 -5.29
CA LYS A 140 -13.75 0.03 -4.35
C LYS A 140 -13.42 1.34 -3.65
N ASN A 141 -14.32 2.30 -3.74
CA ASN A 141 -14.22 3.58 -3.05
C ASN A 141 -15.18 3.63 -1.86
N THR A 142 -14.68 4.12 -0.73
CA THR A 142 -15.44 4.32 0.50
C THR A 142 -15.24 5.76 0.95
N ILE A 143 -16.34 6.47 1.14
CA ILE A 143 -16.37 7.85 1.62
C ILE A 143 -17.15 7.84 2.93
N VAL A 144 -16.59 8.45 3.99
CA VAL A 144 -17.29 8.67 5.24
C VAL A 144 -17.47 10.17 5.44
N GLU A 145 -18.72 10.58 5.61
CA GLU A 145 -19.11 11.98 5.78
C GLU A 145 -19.58 12.25 7.22
N ASP A 146 -19.57 13.51 7.64
CA ASP A 146 -20.24 13.97 8.85
C ASP A 146 -21.74 14.25 8.60
N ASP A 147 -22.47 14.62 9.66
CA ASP A 147 -23.91 14.94 9.57
C ASP A 147 -24.21 16.17 8.68
N ASN A 148 -23.17 16.95 8.32
CA ASN A 148 -23.24 18.10 7.43
C ASN A 148 -22.70 17.78 6.03
N PHE A 149 -22.56 16.51 5.66
CA PHE A 149 -22.05 16.03 4.37
C PHE A 149 -20.61 16.47 4.04
N ASN A 150 -19.81 16.80 5.05
CA ASN A 150 -18.38 17.03 4.85
C ASN A 150 -17.62 15.70 4.91
N ILE A 151 -16.71 15.47 3.96
CA ILE A 151 -15.86 14.28 3.95
C ILE A 151 -14.96 14.28 5.18
N LYS A 152 -15.02 13.22 5.99
CA LYS A 152 -14.12 12.97 7.13
C LYS A 152 -12.96 12.06 6.74
N ASN A 153 -13.25 11.02 5.98
CA ASN A 153 -12.24 10.14 5.41
C ASN A 153 -12.66 9.64 4.03
N GLU A 154 -11.67 9.32 3.23
CA GLU A 154 -11.85 8.68 1.95
C GLU A 154 -10.84 7.54 1.82
N ARG A 155 -11.27 6.44 1.20
CA ARG A 155 -10.44 5.27 0.97
C ARG A 155 -10.75 4.61 -0.36
N THR A 156 -9.71 4.37 -1.14
CA THR A 156 -9.72 3.58 -2.36
C THR A 156 -8.99 2.27 -2.14
N GLU A 157 -9.65 1.16 -2.42
CA GLU A 157 -9.09 -0.20 -2.40
C GLU A 157 -8.97 -0.70 -3.85
N ILE A 158 -7.77 -1.09 -4.27
CA ILE A 158 -7.43 -1.52 -5.62
C ILE A 158 -6.87 -2.95 -5.54
N MET A 159 -7.56 -3.91 -6.13
CA MET A 159 -7.08 -5.29 -6.23
C MET A 159 -6.22 -5.44 -7.48
N ILE A 160 -4.94 -5.76 -7.30
CA ILE A 160 -3.93 -5.80 -8.35
C ILE A 160 -3.64 -7.26 -8.72
N PRO A 161 -3.61 -7.63 -10.02
CA PRO A 161 -3.19 -8.95 -10.44
C PRO A 161 -1.70 -9.15 -10.10
N ASP A 162 -1.40 -10.14 -9.25
CA ASP A 162 -0.05 -10.67 -9.07
C ASP A 162 -0.03 -12.13 -9.53
N SER A 163 1.06 -12.52 -10.17
CA SER A 163 1.35 -13.79 -10.83
C SER A 163 0.93 -15.07 -10.07
N SER A 164 0.76 -15.00 -8.75
CA SER A 164 0.31 -16.13 -7.91
C SER A 164 -0.47 -15.73 -6.66
N LYS A 165 -0.74 -14.44 -6.43
CA LYS A 165 -1.29 -13.93 -5.16
C LYS A 165 -2.32 -12.82 -5.41
N LYS A 166 -3.24 -12.64 -4.46
CA LYS A 166 -4.17 -11.49 -4.48
C LYS A 166 -3.48 -10.32 -3.80
N ALA A 167 -2.97 -9.37 -4.57
CA ALA A 167 -2.43 -8.15 -3.99
C ALA A 167 -3.53 -7.09 -3.86
N GLN A 168 -3.49 -6.34 -2.77
CA GLN A 168 -4.37 -5.20 -2.53
C GLN A 168 -3.52 -3.96 -2.26
N LEU A 169 -3.81 -2.87 -2.97
CA LEU A 169 -3.34 -1.53 -2.65
C LEU A 169 -4.51 -0.74 -2.07
N MET A 170 -4.35 -0.24 -0.85
CA MET A 170 -5.32 0.60 -0.17
C MET A 170 -4.71 1.97 0.05
N ILE A 171 -5.37 3.00 -0.45
CA ILE A 171 -4.95 4.39 -0.32
C ILE A 171 -6.09 5.12 0.38
N GLY A 172 -5.79 5.87 1.44
CA GLY A 172 -6.83 6.61 2.14
C GLY A 172 -6.28 7.74 2.98
N PHE A 173 -7.15 8.66 3.34
CA PHE A 173 -6.80 9.75 4.24
C PHE A 173 -7.86 9.93 5.32
N LEU A 174 -7.45 10.51 6.43
CA LEU A 174 -8.33 10.95 7.51
C LEU A 174 -8.09 12.45 7.72
N LEU A 175 -9.15 13.24 7.73
CA LEU A 175 -9.06 14.64 8.12
C LEU A 175 -9.21 14.77 9.64
N PRO A 176 -8.33 15.55 10.30
CA PRO A 176 -8.46 15.80 11.71
C PRO A 176 -9.75 16.59 11.99
N PRO A 177 -10.35 16.46 13.18
CA PRO A 177 -11.48 17.29 13.59
C PRO A 177 -11.17 18.79 13.43
N LYS A 178 -12.21 19.61 13.17
CA LYS A 178 -12.03 21.06 12.95
C LYS A 178 -11.34 21.77 14.13
N ASP A 179 -11.63 21.29 15.33
CA ASP A 179 -11.19 21.86 16.62
C ASP A 179 -9.86 21.27 17.12
N ASP A 180 -9.20 20.43 16.31
CA ASP A 180 -7.87 19.92 16.63
C ASP A 180 -6.83 21.01 16.41
N GLU A 181 -6.14 21.43 17.47
CA GLU A 181 -5.03 22.40 17.41
C GLU A 181 -3.77 21.80 16.76
N ASN A 182 -3.65 20.47 16.73
CA ASN A 182 -2.53 19.73 16.16
C ASN A 182 -2.94 19.04 14.85
N LYS A 183 -3.59 19.77 13.93
CA LYS A 183 -4.08 19.21 12.66
C LYS A 183 -3.01 18.38 11.95
N GLU A 184 -3.21 17.07 11.94
CA GLU A 184 -2.38 16.12 11.21
C GLU A 184 -3.11 15.67 9.94
N TYR A 185 -2.64 16.15 8.79
CA TYR A 185 -3.15 15.73 7.48
C TYR A 185 -2.41 14.48 7.02
N LEU A 186 -3.00 13.32 7.27
CA LEU A 186 -2.36 12.01 7.05
C LEU A 186 -2.92 11.31 5.81
N LEU A 187 -2.03 10.96 4.88
CA LEU A 187 -2.25 9.97 3.84
C LEU A 187 -1.68 8.62 4.30
N SER A 188 -2.49 7.58 4.19
CA SER A 188 -2.12 6.19 4.44
C SER A 188 -2.14 5.41 3.15
N ILE A 189 -1.06 4.68 2.88
CA ILE A 189 -0.94 3.78 1.74
C ILE A 189 -0.55 2.41 2.27
N ILE A 190 -1.31 1.38 1.94
CA ILE A 190 -1.10 0.01 2.43
C ILE A 190 -1.11 -0.91 1.23
N TYR A 191 0.02 -1.56 0.97
CA TYR A 191 0.11 -2.67 0.03
C TYR A 191 0.14 -3.98 0.81
N SER A 192 -0.82 -4.87 0.55
CA SER A 192 -0.93 -6.16 1.21
C SER A 192 -0.93 -7.27 0.19
N VAL A 193 -0.10 -8.28 0.44
CA VAL A 193 -0.11 -9.52 -0.32
C VAL A 193 -0.98 -10.52 0.42
N LEU A 194 -2.18 -10.78 -0.12
CA LEU A 194 -3.15 -11.74 0.37
C LEU A 194 -2.93 -13.08 -0.35
N GLN A 195 -3.05 -14.18 0.39
CA GLN A 195 -3.23 -15.51 -0.21
C GLN A 195 -4.72 -15.81 -0.37
#